data_AF-A0A0A2TBI8-F1
#
_entry.id   AF-A0A0A2TBI8-F1
#
_cell.length_a   1.000
_cell.length_b   1.000
_cell.length_c   1.000
_cell.angle_alpha   90.00
_cell.angle_beta   90.00
_cell.angle_gamma   90.00
#
_symmetry.space_group_name_H-M   'P 1'
#
loop_
_entity.id
_entity.type
_entity.pdbx_description
1 polymer ?
#
loop_
_entity_poly.entity_id
_entity_poly.type
_entity_poly.pdbx_seq_one_letter_code
_entity_poly.pdbx_strand_id
1 'polypeptide(L)'
;MNVIVESIIMVLVGVFLLRLAGRKSISQMSLAQTVIMISIGSIIIQPIIESSLWKTTVAASVFILVLLVMELLQLWFNPVEKFITGKSRIVIQDGVIQTKELQKLRLSVDQIEMFLRQNGIGKLSDVKTATIEPNGQLGYELTEEAKPLTIGELKRLAHPSMLKQPMPTNTTQPAEPPNLFDELRQQKELNSSDSQ
;
A
#
# COMPACT_ATOMS: atom_id res chain seq x y z
N MET A 1 -23.32 -22.84 30.15
CA MET A 1 -23.34 -21.38 30.42
C MET A 1 -24.20 -20.73 29.33
N ASN A 2 -24.66 -19.48 29.50
CA ASN A 2 -25.50 -18.84 28.47
C ASN A 2 -24.63 -18.52 27.24
N VAL A 3 -24.97 -19.05 26.05
CA VAL A 3 -24.15 -18.95 24.81
C VAL A 3 -23.74 -17.51 24.49
N ILE A 4 -24.57 -16.53 24.86
CA ILE A 4 -24.30 -15.10 24.74
C ILE A 4 -23.03 -14.70 25.50
N VAL A 5 -22.88 -15.16 26.75
CA VAL A 5 -21.73 -14.84 27.61
C VAL A 5 -20.46 -15.51 27.06
N GLU A 6 -20.56 -16.77 26.64
CA GLU A 6 -19.44 -17.51 26.04
C GLU A 6 -18.93 -16.82 24.77
N SER A 7 -19.86 -16.33 23.94
CA SER A 7 -19.54 -15.61 22.70
C SER A 7 -18.83 -14.28 22.98
N ILE A 8 -19.30 -13.48 23.95
CA ILE A 8 -18.67 -12.22 24.33
C ILE A 8 -17.23 -12.47 24.84
N ILE A 9 -17.05 -13.46 25.71
CA ILE A 9 -15.73 -13.82 26.24
C ILE A 9 -14.80 -14.24 25.10
N MET A 10 -15.26 -15.08 24.17
CA MET A 10 -14.43 -15.56 23.05
C MET A 10 -14.05 -14.44 22.08
N VAL A 11 -14.91 -13.46 21.84
CA VAL A 11 -14.55 -12.28 21.04
C VAL A 11 -13.47 -11.46 21.74
N LEU A 12 -13.59 -11.21 23.04
CA LEU A 12 -12.58 -10.46 23.80
C LEU A 12 -11.22 -11.20 23.83
N VAL A 13 -11.24 -12.51 24.09
CA VAL A 13 -10.05 -13.36 24.02
C VAL A 13 -9.46 -13.33 22.61
N GLY A 14 -10.28 -13.51 21.57
CA GLY A 14 -9.85 -13.47 20.18
C GLY A 14 -9.18 -12.16 19.81
N VAL A 15 -9.76 -11.02 20.19
CA VAL A 15 -9.16 -9.69 19.96
C VAL A 15 -7.84 -9.52 20.71
N PHE A 16 -7.75 -9.97 21.97
CA PHE A 16 -6.51 -9.93 22.74
C PHE A 16 -5.41 -10.80 22.11
N LEU A 17 -5.78 -12.00 21.69
CA LEU A 17 -4.92 -12.95 20.99
C LEU A 17 -4.43 -12.39 19.64
N LEU A 18 -5.32 -11.80 18.84
CA LEU A 18 -4.99 -11.10 17.59
C LEU A 18 -4.06 -9.91 17.82
N ARG A 19 -4.27 -9.14 18.89
CA ARG A 19 -3.38 -8.03 19.29
C ARG A 19 -1.95 -8.54 19.57
N LEU A 20 -1.83 -9.71 20.18
CA LEU A 20 -0.54 -10.34 20.52
C LEU A 20 0.18 -10.90 19.28
N ALA A 21 -0.58 -11.35 18.27
CA ALA A 21 -0.05 -11.81 16.99
C ALA A 21 0.64 -10.70 16.16
N GLY A 22 0.41 -9.42 16.49
CA GLY A 22 1.13 -8.28 15.93
C GLY A 22 0.29 -7.38 15.02
N ARG A 23 0.98 -6.50 14.29
CA ARG A 23 0.40 -5.38 13.51
C ARG A 23 0.55 -5.50 12.00
N LYS A 24 0.98 -6.67 11.49
CA LYS A 24 1.20 -6.90 10.06
C LYS A 24 -0.14 -6.92 9.34
N SER A 25 -0.24 -6.20 8.21
CA SER A 25 -1.39 -6.34 7.30
C SER A 25 -1.38 -7.73 6.66
N ILE A 26 -2.55 -8.22 6.23
CA ILE A 26 -2.68 -9.49 5.48
C ILE A 26 -1.71 -9.53 4.29
N SER A 27 -1.51 -8.40 3.60
CA SER A 27 -0.59 -8.31 2.47
C SER A 27 0.89 -8.42 2.85
N GLN A 28 1.24 -8.21 4.13
CA GLN A 28 2.61 -8.25 4.64
C GLN A 28 2.93 -9.57 5.36
N MET A 29 1.92 -10.42 5.57
CA MET A 29 2.09 -11.71 6.22
C MET A 29 2.72 -12.72 5.26
N SER A 30 3.55 -13.63 5.80
CA SER A 30 3.97 -14.80 5.03
C SER A 30 2.81 -15.76 4.84
N LEU A 31 2.88 -16.64 3.84
CA LEU A 31 1.84 -17.63 3.58
C LEU A 31 1.53 -18.47 4.83
N ALA A 32 2.57 -18.88 5.56
CA ALA A 32 2.42 -19.65 6.79
C ALA A 32 1.70 -18.86 7.90
N GLN A 33 2.02 -17.57 8.04
CA GLN A 33 1.33 -16.70 9.00
C GLN A 33 -0.16 -16.60 8.65
N THR A 34 -0.50 -16.39 7.39
CA THR A 34 -1.88 -16.33 6.93
C THR A 34 -2.65 -17.61 7.25
N VAL A 35 -2.06 -18.79 7.04
CA VAL A 35 -2.69 -20.09 7.37
C VAL A 35 -2.95 -20.22 8.88
N ILE A 36 -1.98 -19.82 9.72
CA ILE A 36 -2.14 -19.85 11.19
C ILE A 36 -3.26 -18.91 11.62
N MET A 37 -3.33 -17.70 11.07
CA MET A 37 -4.37 -16.72 11.41
C MET A 37 -5.78 -17.21 11.03
N ILE A 38 -5.93 -17.80 9.85
CA ILE A 38 -7.21 -18.40 9.43
C ILE A 38 -7.60 -19.55 10.36
N SER A 39 -6.64 -20.37 10.75
CA SER A 39 -6.85 -21.48 11.69
C SER A 39 -7.29 -20.99 13.07
N ILE A 40 -6.68 -19.92 13.60
CA ILE A 40 -7.10 -19.27 14.85
C ILE A 40 -8.55 -18.78 14.73
N GLY A 41 -8.91 -18.13 13.62
CA GLY A 41 -10.28 -17.68 13.37
C GLY A 41 -11.31 -18.82 13.41
N SER A 42 -10.96 -19.98 12.84
CA SER A 42 -11.80 -21.19 12.89
C SER A 42 -11.93 -21.75 14.31
N ILE A 43 -10.84 -21.76 15.08
CA ILE A 43 -10.80 -22.30 16.45
C ILE A 43 -11.63 -21.44 17.40
N ILE A 44 -11.57 -20.11 17.29
CA ILE A 44 -12.30 -19.18 18.19
C ILE A 44 -13.82 -19.45 18.19
N ILE A 45 -14.38 -20.00 17.12
CA ILE A 45 -15.82 -20.29 17.00
C ILE A 45 -16.20 -21.61 17.68
N GLN A 46 -15.27 -22.54 17.88
CA GLN A 46 -15.57 -23.90 18.36
C GLN A 46 -16.31 -23.99 19.70
N PRO A 47 -16.07 -23.15 20.74
CA PRO A 47 -16.81 -23.23 21.99
C PRO A 47 -18.30 -22.97 21.85
N ILE A 48 -18.70 -22.18 20.85
CA ILE A 48 -20.11 -21.90 20.57
C ILE A 48 -20.81 -23.18 20.09
N ILE A 49 -20.07 -24.09 19.44
CA ILE A 49 -20.57 -25.31 18.81
C ILE A 49 -20.48 -26.50 19.79
N GLU A 50 -19.31 -26.70 20.40
CA GLU A 50 -19.00 -27.88 21.23
C GLU A 50 -18.98 -27.59 22.74
N SER A 51 -19.29 -26.36 23.17
CA SER A 51 -19.40 -25.94 24.59
C SER A 51 -18.14 -26.19 25.44
N SER A 52 -16.94 -26.10 24.84
CA SER A 52 -15.67 -26.37 25.54
C SER A 52 -14.68 -25.19 25.54
N LEU A 53 -15.05 -24.10 26.22
CA LEU A 53 -14.24 -22.88 26.33
C LEU A 53 -12.76 -23.14 26.67
N TRP A 54 -12.49 -23.96 27.69
CA TRP A 54 -11.12 -24.24 28.13
C TRP A 54 -10.24 -24.87 27.03
N LYS A 55 -10.77 -25.88 26.33
CA LYS A 55 -10.03 -26.58 25.28
C LYS A 55 -9.67 -25.63 24.14
N THR A 56 -10.62 -24.77 23.75
CA THR A 56 -10.39 -23.78 22.71
C THR A 56 -9.42 -22.69 23.16
N THR A 57 -9.51 -22.18 24.38
CA THR A 57 -8.56 -21.17 24.88
C THR A 57 -7.14 -21.72 24.87
N VAL A 58 -6.94 -22.97 25.31
CA VAL A 58 -5.62 -23.63 25.26
C VAL A 58 -5.14 -23.80 23.81
N ALA A 59 -6.00 -24.32 22.93
CA ALA A 59 -5.65 -24.51 21.51
C ALA A 59 -5.28 -23.18 20.84
N ALA A 60 -6.09 -22.14 20.98
CA ALA A 60 -5.81 -20.82 20.41
C ALA A 60 -4.51 -20.22 20.96
N SER A 61 -4.23 -20.41 22.26
CA SER A 61 -2.98 -19.97 22.88
C SER A 61 -1.76 -20.70 22.30
N VAL A 62 -1.86 -22.00 22.02
CA VAL A 62 -0.79 -22.78 21.37
C VAL A 62 -0.54 -22.28 19.95
N PHE A 63 -1.58 -22.00 19.16
CA PHE A 63 -1.42 -21.47 17.80
C PHE A 63 -0.69 -20.13 17.79
N ILE A 64 -1.00 -19.24 18.75
CA ILE A 64 -0.29 -17.97 18.88
C ILE A 64 1.14 -18.15 19.36
N LEU A 65 1.39 -19.05 20.30
CA LEU A 65 2.75 -19.37 20.72
C LEU A 65 3.57 -19.87 19.52
N VAL A 66 3.00 -20.75 18.69
CA VAL A 66 3.64 -21.23 17.45
C VAL A 66 3.91 -20.08 16.50
N LEU A 67 2.96 -19.17 16.29
CA LEU A 67 3.14 -17.97 15.46
C LEU A 67 4.35 -17.14 15.95
N LEU A 68 4.39 -16.82 17.25
CA LEU A 68 5.45 -16.00 17.85
C LEU A 68 6.81 -16.69 17.77
N VAL A 69 6.88 -17.99 18.09
CA VAL A 69 8.11 -18.77 17.96
C VAL A 69 8.59 -18.81 16.52
N MET A 70 7.67 -18.98 15.56
CA MET A 70 8.00 -18.97 14.14
C MET A 70 8.59 -17.62 13.70
N GLU A 71 8.03 -16.50 14.17
CA GLU A 71 8.57 -15.16 13.88
C GLU A 71 9.96 -14.96 14.48
N LEU A 72 10.17 -15.37 15.73
CA LEU A 72 11.48 -15.28 16.39
C LEU A 72 12.53 -16.15 15.69
N LEU A 73 12.16 -17.35 15.27
CA LEU A 73 13.06 -18.25 14.52
C LEU A 73 13.44 -17.67 13.16
N GLN A 74 12.52 -17.01 12.46
CA GLN A 74 12.83 -16.31 11.21
C GLN A 74 13.84 -15.18 11.44
N LEU A 75 13.71 -14.42 12.54
CA LEU A 75 14.63 -13.34 12.87
C LEU A 75 16.04 -13.85 13.24
N TRP A 76 16.14 -15.04 13.85
CA TRP A 76 17.42 -15.60 14.28
C TRP A 76 18.12 -16.43 13.20
N PHE A 77 17.37 -17.03 12.28
CA PHE A 77 17.91 -17.99 11.31
C PHE A 77 17.51 -17.64 9.86
N ASN A 78 18.45 -17.05 9.10
CA ASN A 78 18.29 -16.74 7.68
C ASN A 78 17.82 -17.92 6.79
N PRO A 79 18.20 -19.20 7.03
CA PRO A 79 17.66 -20.32 6.26
C PRO A 79 16.17 -20.54 6.50
N VAL A 80 15.71 -20.36 7.74
CA VAL A 80 14.31 -20.49 8.14
C VAL A 80 13.49 -19.37 7.55
N GLU A 81 14.00 -18.14 7.60
CA GLU A 81 13.43 -16.99 6.90
C GLU A 81 13.28 -17.26 5.40
N LYS A 82 14.35 -17.68 4.71
CA LYS A 82 14.29 -17.96 3.26
C LYS A 82 13.34 -19.09 2.90
N PHE A 83 13.18 -20.09 3.77
CA PHE A 83 12.28 -21.22 3.54
C PHE A 83 10.81 -20.82 3.74
N ILE A 84 10.51 -20.06 4.81
CA ILE A 84 9.14 -19.68 5.17
C ILE A 84 8.65 -18.48 4.35
N THR A 85 9.47 -17.43 4.27
CA THR A 85 9.12 -16.20 3.59
C THR A 85 9.28 -16.36 2.10
N GLY A 86 10.28 -17.12 1.62
CA GLY A 86 10.59 -17.25 0.20
C GLY A 86 11.60 -16.19 -0.28
N LYS A 87 11.83 -16.13 -1.59
CA LYS A 87 12.76 -15.17 -2.22
C LYS A 87 12.02 -14.32 -3.23
N SER A 88 12.32 -13.02 -3.26
CA SER A 88 11.84 -12.13 -4.30
C SER A 88 12.39 -12.54 -5.67
N ARG A 89 11.66 -12.20 -6.72
CA ARG A 89 12.00 -12.53 -8.11
C ARG A 89 11.97 -11.29 -8.96
N ILE A 90 13.07 -11.03 -9.67
CA ILE A 90 13.16 -9.90 -10.60
C ILE A 90 12.24 -10.17 -11.80
N VAL A 91 11.29 -9.27 -12.02
CA VAL A 91 10.30 -9.34 -13.10
C VAL A 91 10.48 -8.24 -14.14
N ILE A 92 11.14 -7.13 -13.78
CA ILE A 92 11.59 -6.09 -14.71
C ILE A 92 13.04 -5.77 -14.40
N GLN A 93 13.87 -5.67 -15.44
CA GLN A 93 15.26 -5.25 -15.35
C GLN A 93 15.52 -4.25 -16.48
N ASP A 94 15.93 -3.03 -16.13
CA ASP A 94 16.28 -1.96 -17.05
C ASP A 94 15.20 -1.71 -18.13
N GLY A 95 13.94 -1.61 -17.69
CA GLY A 95 12.78 -1.43 -18.56
C GLY A 95 12.38 -2.65 -19.40
N VAL A 96 13.00 -3.83 -19.18
CA VAL A 96 12.69 -5.07 -19.89
C VAL A 96 11.99 -6.06 -18.98
N ILE A 97 10.82 -6.54 -19.40
CA ILE A 97 10.05 -7.56 -18.66
C ILE A 97 10.71 -8.93 -18.81
N GLN A 98 10.93 -9.59 -17.67
CA GLN A 98 11.51 -10.92 -17.59
C GLN A 98 10.43 -12.01 -17.72
N THR A 99 9.95 -12.23 -18.95
CA THR A 99 8.82 -13.15 -19.24
C THR A 99 9.03 -14.57 -18.70
N LYS A 100 10.29 -15.06 -18.66
CA LYS A 100 10.62 -16.37 -18.09
C LYS A 100 10.33 -16.45 -16.59
N GLU A 101 10.58 -15.38 -15.84
CA GLU A 101 10.25 -15.34 -14.41
C GLU A 101 8.74 -15.18 -14.21
N LEU A 102 8.06 -14.40 -15.07
CA LEU A 102 6.60 -14.30 -15.04
C LEU A 102 5.92 -15.66 -15.24
N GLN A 103 6.40 -16.49 -16.16
CA GLN A 103 5.87 -17.85 -16.37
C GLN A 103 6.03 -18.72 -15.11
N LYS A 104 7.18 -18.63 -14.41
CA LYS A 104 7.41 -19.37 -13.15
C LYS A 104 6.48 -18.89 -12.04
N LEU A 105 6.16 -17.59 -12.03
CA LEU A 105 5.26 -16.96 -11.07
C LEU A 105 3.79 -17.07 -11.47
N ARG A 106 3.48 -17.59 -12.66
CA ARG A 106 2.13 -17.63 -13.26
C ARG A 106 1.48 -16.24 -13.35
N LEU A 107 2.28 -15.23 -13.64
CA LEU A 107 1.84 -13.85 -13.83
C LEU A 107 1.78 -13.50 -15.33
N SER A 108 0.79 -12.72 -15.72
CA SER A 108 0.74 -12.16 -17.08
C SER A 108 1.47 -10.82 -17.16
N VAL A 109 1.81 -10.39 -18.38
CA VAL A 109 2.35 -9.04 -18.62
C VAL A 109 1.34 -7.97 -18.18
N ASP A 110 0.05 -8.16 -18.48
CA ASP A 110 -1.02 -7.24 -18.08
C ASP A 110 -1.10 -7.03 -16.55
N GLN A 111 -0.81 -8.07 -15.76
CA GLN A 111 -0.75 -7.95 -14.29
C GLN A 111 0.41 -7.07 -13.84
N ILE A 112 1.57 -7.19 -14.48
CA ILE A 112 2.72 -6.33 -14.20
C ILE A 112 2.42 -4.88 -14.58
N GLU A 113 1.83 -4.65 -15.76
CA GLU A 113 1.41 -3.31 -16.18
C GLU A 113 0.34 -2.72 -15.26
N MET A 114 -0.59 -3.55 -14.77
CA MET A 114 -1.55 -3.13 -13.75
C MET A 114 -0.86 -2.70 -12.46
N PHE A 115 0.14 -3.45 -11.97
CA PHE A 115 0.89 -3.06 -10.78
C PHE A 115 1.66 -1.74 -10.98
N LEU A 116 2.29 -1.54 -12.14
CA LEU A 116 2.97 -0.28 -12.46
C LEU A 116 1.99 0.90 -12.42
N ARG A 117 0.81 0.74 -13.05
CA ARG A 117 -0.25 1.76 -13.05
C ARG A 117 -0.78 2.06 -11.65
N GLN A 118 -0.96 1.04 -10.81
CA GLN A 118 -1.37 1.23 -9.40
C GLN A 118 -0.34 2.03 -8.59
N ASN A 119 0.94 1.97 -8.98
CA ASN A 119 2.03 2.73 -8.36
C ASN A 119 2.30 4.08 -9.08
N GLY A 120 1.45 4.48 -10.03
CA GLY A 120 1.59 5.74 -10.77
C GLY A 120 2.71 5.75 -11.81
N ILE A 121 3.24 4.59 -12.20
CA ILE A 121 4.32 4.46 -13.18
C ILE A 121 3.69 4.31 -14.57
N GLY A 122 3.88 5.32 -15.42
CA GLY A 122 3.27 5.36 -16.76
C GLY A 122 4.11 4.70 -17.85
N LYS A 123 5.43 4.59 -17.67
CA LYS A 123 6.34 4.02 -18.67
C LYS A 123 7.19 2.91 -18.06
N LEU A 124 7.29 1.81 -18.79
CA LEU A 124 8.14 0.69 -18.40
C LEU A 124 9.63 1.09 -18.39
N SER A 125 10.06 1.97 -19.30
CA SER A 125 11.44 2.49 -19.37
C SER A 125 11.91 3.21 -18.11
N ASP A 126 10.97 3.74 -17.33
CA ASP A 126 11.26 4.48 -16.10
C ASP A 126 11.57 3.53 -14.93
N VAL A 127 11.39 2.22 -15.12
CA VAL A 127 11.64 1.17 -14.12
C VAL A 127 13.02 0.58 -14.34
N LYS A 128 13.94 0.87 -13.42
CA LYS A 128 15.27 0.25 -13.40
C LYS A 128 15.19 -1.21 -12.95
N THR A 129 14.43 -1.51 -11.92
CA THR A 129 14.23 -2.90 -11.47
C THR A 129 12.86 -3.03 -10.83
N ALA A 130 12.16 -4.13 -11.08
CA ALA A 130 11.00 -4.50 -10.30
C ALA A 130 11.06 -5.98 -9.90
N THR A 131 10.55 -6.26 -8.71
CA THR A 131 10.54 -7.59 -8.11
C THR A 131 9.14 -7.94 -7.64
N ILE A 132 8.79 -9.22 -7.73
CA ILE A 132 7.65 -9.77 -7.03
C ILE A 132 8.16 -10.36 -5.72
N GLU A 133 7.68 -9.80 -4.63
CA GLU A 133 7.91 -10.27 -3.28
C GLU A 133 7.10 -11.55 -3.03
N PRO A 134 7.49 -12.40 -2.06
CA PRO A 134 6.79 -13.66 -1.82
C PRO A 134 5.33 -13.54 -1.38
N ASN A 135 4.94 -12.39 -0.85
CA ASN A 135 3.56 -12.04 -0.54
C ASN A 135 2.76 -11.58 -1.78
N GLY A 136 3.37 -11.60 -2.97
CA GLY A 136 2.78 -11.21 -4.25
C GLY A 136 2.83 -9.71 -4.55
N GLN A 137 3.41 -8.88 -3.67
CA GLN A 137 3.51 -7.45 -3.91
C GLN A 137 4.64 -7.11 -4.88
N LEU A 138 4.46 -6.02 -5.65
CA LEU A 138 5.49 -5.49 -6.52
C LEU A 138 6.38 -4.50 -5.75
N GLY A 139 7.66 -4.81 -5.62
CA GLY A 139 8.70 -3.84 -5.26
C GLY A 139 9.34 -3.25 -6.53
N TYR A 140 9.67 -1.96 -6.54
CA TYR A 140 10.29 -1.33 -7.71
C TYR A 140 11.34 -0.27 -7.34
N GLU A 141 12.26 -0.04 -8.27
CA GLU A 141 13.21 1.06 -8.29
C GLU A 141 13.07 1.78 -9.64
N LEU A 142 12.90 3.10 -9.62
CA LEU A 142 12.88 3.93 -10.82
C LEU A 142 14.31 4.21 -11.34
N THR A 143 14.43 4.61 -12.60
CA THR A 143 15.68 5.17 -13.13
C THR A 143 16.00 6.52 -12.48
N GLU A 144 17.25 6.98 -12.57
CA GLU A 144 17.68 8.24 -11.96
C GLU A 144 16.88 9.44 -12.49
N GLU A 145 16.50 9.41 -13.78
CA GLU A 145 15.74 10.48 -14.42
C GLU A 145 14.26 10.49 -14.01
N ALA A 146 13.71 9.34 -13.61
CA ALA A 146 12.31 9.19 -13.21
C ALA A 146 12.11 9.26 -11.69
N LYS A 147 13.19 9.18 -10.89
CA LYS A 147 13.12 9.33 -9.43
C LYS A 147 12.65 10.74 -9.06
N PRO A 148 11.70 10.88 -8.11
CA PRO A 148 11.33 12.19 -7.60
C PRO A 148 12.50 12.80 -6.83
N LEU A 149 12.73 14.09 -7.03
CA LEU A 149 13.78 14.81 -6.31
C LEU A 149 13.47 14.84 -4.81
N THR A 150 14.43 14.42 -3.99
CA THR A 150 14.27 14.52 -2.53
C THR A 150 14.49 15.96 -2.07
N ILE A 151 13.88 16.34 -0.93
CA ILE A 151 14.12 17.66 -0.32
C ILE A 151 15.60 17.86 0.03
N GLY A 152 16.32 16.79 0.37
CA GLY A 152 17.76 16.84 0.64
C GLY A 152 18.58 17.21 -0.60
N GLU A 153 18.28 16.60 -1.75
CA GLU A 153 18.92 16.92 -3.04
C GLU A 153 18.53 18.32 -3.51
N LEU A 154 17.24 18.69 -3.40
CA LEU A 154 16.79 20.03 -3.73
C LEU A 154 17.53 21.09 -2.91
N LYS A 155 17.71 20.91 -1.60
CA LYS A 155 18.47 21.86 -0.76
C LYS A 155 19.95 21.96 -1.11
N ARG A 156 20.55 20.88 -1.60
CA ARG A 156 21.95 20.86 -2.07
C ARG A 156 22.12 21.58 -3.41
N LEU A 157 21.12 21.47 -4.29
CA LEU A 157 21.10 22.12 -5.60
C LEU A 157 20.59 23.57 -5.52
N ALA A 158 19.75 23.88 -4.55
CA ALA A 158 19.23 25.22 -4.31
C ALA A 158 20.35 26.11 -3.77
N HIS A 159 20.91 26.95 -4.64
CA HIS A 159 21.80 28.02 -4.22
C HIS A 159 21.10 28.88 -3.16
N PRO A 160 21.76 29.34 -2.09
CA PRO A 160 21.15 30.16 -1.04
C PRO A 160 20.49 31.45 -1.55
N SER A 161 20.77 31.85 -2.79
CA SER A 161 20.14 32.96 -3.51
C SER A 161 18.73 32.64 -4.02
N MET A 162 18.43 31.38 -4.36
CA MET A 162 17.13 30.93 -4.88
C MET A 162 16.05 30.84 -3.78
N LEU A 163 16.47 30.55 -2.55
CA LEU A 163 15.58 30.50 -1.38
C LEU A 163 15.32 31.88 -0.76
N LYS A 164 16.09 32.90 -1.18
CA LYS A 164 16.01 34.29 -0.70
C LYS A 164 15.43 35.26 -1.72
N GLN A 165 15.21 34.84 -2.97
CA GLN A 165 14.44 35.67 -3.89
C GLN A 165 13.00 35.70 -3.41
N PRO A 166 12.45 36.89 -3.10
CA PRO A 166 11.01 37.03 -3.06
C PRO A 166 10.49 36.45 -4.37
N MET A 167 9.52 35.54 -4.31
CA MET A 167 8.71 35.22 -5.49
C MET A 167 8.41 36.55 -6.17
N PRO A 168 8.66 36.72 -7.48
CA PRO A 168 8.31 37.97 -8.15
C PRO A 168 6.82 38.18 -7.90
N THR A 169 6.49 39.08 -6.98
CA THR A 169 5.20 39.73 -6.93
C THR A 169 5.17 40.46 -8.25
N ASN A 170 4.54 39.86 -9.26
CA ASN A 170 4.05 40.61 -10.40
C ASN A 170 3.05 41.61 -9.81
N THR A 171 3.56 42.77 -9.39
CA THR A 171 2.77 43.97 -9.13
C THR A 171 2.44 44.68 -10.44
N THR A 172 2.51 43.99 -11.57
CA THR A 172 1.56 44.23 -12.64
C THR A 172 0.30 43.46 -12.24
N GLN A 173 -0.65 44.17 -11.64
CA GLN A 173 -2.06 43.80 -11.77
C GLN A 173 -2.24 43.39 -13.24
N PRO A 174 -2.62 42.13 -13.54
CA PRO A 174 -3.22 41.87 -14.85
C PRO A 174 -4.35 42.89 -14.94
N ALA A 175 -4.32 43.77 -15.94
CA ALA A 175 -5.45 44.65 -16.20
C ALA A 175 -6.71 43.79 -16.07
N GLU A 176 -7.55 44.14 -15.11
CA GLU A 176 -8.76 43.38 -14.78
C GLU A 176 -9.46 43.12 -16.12
N PRO A 177 -9.56 41.85 -16.57
CA PRO A 177 -10.24 41.59 -17.84
C PRO A 177 -11.64 42.19 -17.71
N PRO A 178 -12.11 42.97 -18.70
CA PRO A 178 -13.38 43.69 -18.59
C PRO A 178 -14.45 42.73 -18.10
N ASN A 179 -15.10 43.09 -16.99
CA ASN A 179 -16.06 42.21 -16.34
C ASN A 179 -17.11 41.79 -17.36
N LEU A 180 -17.28 40.49 -17.56
CA LEU A 180 -18.23 39.93 -18.53
C LEU A 180 -19.66 40.47 -18.33
N PHE A 181 -20.00 40.84 -17.09
CA PHE A 181 -21.28 41.45 -16.76
C PHE A 181 -21.45 42.88 -17.29
N ASP A 182 -20.35 43.63 -17.44
CA ASP A 182 -20.35 44.97 -18.02
C ASP A 182 -20.46 44.89 -19.55
N GLU A 183 -19.86 43.87 -20.17
CA GLU A 183 -20.01 43.58 -21.60
C GLU A 183 -21.45 43.18 -21.95
N LEU A 184 -22.09 42.34 -21.13
CA LEU A 184 -23.50 41.97 -21.30
C LEU A 184 -24.46 43.15 -21.10
N ARG A 185 -24.12 44.11 -20.22
CA ARG A 185 -24.89 45.34 -20.03
C ARG A 185 -24.77 46.26 -21.24
N GLN A 186 -23.54 46.46 -21.75
CA GLN A 186 -23.32 47.22 -22.98
C GLN A 186 -24.02 46.59 -24.18
N GLN A 187 -23.99 45.26 -24.31
CA GLN A 187 -24.65 44.55 -25.40
C GLN A 187 -26.18 44.64 -25.29
N LYS A 188 -26.73 44.70 -24.07
CA LYS A 188 -28.16 44.95 -23.85
C LYS A 188 -28.56 46.39 -24.17
N GLU A 189 -27.71 47.37 -23.86
CA GLU A 189 -27.93 48.78 -24.21
C GLU A 189 -27.87 49.01 -25.72
N LEU A 190 -26.91 48.40 -26.43
CA LEU A 190 -26.85 48.42 -27.90
C LEU A 190 -28.10 47.79 -28.53
N ASN A 191 -28.51 46.61 -28.08
CA ASN A 191 -29.68 45.93 -28.65
C ASN A 191 -31.01 46.63 -28.34
N SER A 192 -31.08 47.44 -27.27
CA SER A 192 -32.27 48.24 -26.94
C SER A 192 -32.40 49.54 -27.75
N SER A 193 -31.32 49.98 -28.39
CA SER A 193 -31.29 51.18 -29.23
C SER A 193 -31.77 50.92 -30.67
N ASP A 194 -31.70 49.66 -31.12
CA ASP A 194 -32.13 49.24 -32.47
C ASP A 194 -33.61 48.81 -32.56
N SER A 195 -34.37 48.92 -31.47
CA SER A 195 -35.79 48.50 -31.41
C SER A 195 -36.79 49.67 -31.26
N GLN A 196 -36.43 50.89 -31.67
CA GLN A 196 -37.35 52.02 -31.85
C GLN A 196 -37.42 52.46 -33.31
#